data_AF-A0A4Z2EEW9-F1
#
_entry.id   AF-A0A4Z2EEW9-F1
#
_cell.length_a   1.000
_cell.length_b   1.000
_cell.length_c   1.000
_cell.angle_alpha   90.00
_cell.angle_beta   90.00
_cell.angle_gamma   90.00
#
_symmetry.space_group_name_H-M   'P 1'
#
loop_
_entity.id
_entity.type
_entity.pdbx_description
1 polymer ?
#
loop_
_entity_poly.entity_id
_entity_poly.type
_entity_poly.pdbx_seq_one_letter_code
_entity_poly.pdbx_strand_id
1 'polypeptide(L)'
;MLECTNILVEERSPHHNLTIAVENEDCVEGLRGSCVKSVILTYHNNTATLSILPNLQSVQATLNNVTIEPPYEEYGFRFETTTYTVSLYLPEIRSFVSLSSSYILVVNLAMEHFFNKTQGQCGVCGVGSCIRKGGQMEDDSCCEKTAYGWVYENPLIPACASPSRSVPCLFPTTVSPPMTTVSTCPASSLCELLDHP
;
A
#
# COMPACT_ATOMS: atom_id res chain seq x y z
N MET A 1 7.73 10.49 -6.32
CA MET A 1 7.34 11.10 -5.03
C MET A 1 8.44 10.67 -4.10
N LEU A 2 9.11 11.61 -3.43
CA LEU A 2 10.39 11.43 -2.73
C LEU A 2 10.39 10.20 -1.81
N GLU A 3 11.55 9.56 -1.72
CA GLU A 3 11.95 8.39 -0.93
C GLU A 3 11.40 8.39 0.50
N CYS A 4 10.14 8.01 0.66
CA CYS A 4 9.45 7.99 1.93
C CYS A 4 8.91 6.60 2.23
N THR A 5 8.97 6.24 3.50
CA THR A 5 8.30 5.07 4.01
C THR A 5 6.83 5.40 4.29
N ASN A 6 5.91 4.60 3.78
CA ASN A 6 4.47 4.79 3.95
C ASN A 6 3.82 3.54 4.55
N ILE A 7 2.85 3.73 5.44
CA ILE A 7 2.08 2.67 6.08
C ILE A 7 0.99 2.24 5.11
N LEU A 8 1.11 1.00 4.60
CA LEU A 8 0.05 0.40 3.79
C LEU A 8 -1.08 -0.10 4.67
N VAL A 9 -0.72 -0.77 5.76
CA VAL A 9 -1.67 -1.35 6.72
C VAL A 9 -1.09 -1.26 8.13
N GLU A 10 -1.91 -0.84 9.08
CA GLU A 10 -1.73 -1.06 10.51
C GLU A 10 -3.06 -1.45 11.14
N GLU A 11 -2.99 -2.09 12.31
CA GLU A 11 -4.20 -2.36 13.10
C GLU A 11 -4.74 -1.06 13.70
N ARG A 12 -6.05 -0.82 13.55
CA ARG A 12 -6.73 0.31 14.21
C ARG A 12 -6.78 0.12 15.72
N SER A 13 -6.89 -1.13 16.16
CA SER A 13 -6.82 -1.50 17.57
C SER A 13 -5.83 -2.66 17.70
N PRO A 14 -4.68 -2.43 18.35
CA PRO A 14 -3.58 -3.39 18.35
C PRO A 14 -4.00 -4.69 19.05
N HIS A 15 -4.01 -5.79 18.30
CA HIS A 15 -4.22 -7.14 18.78
C HIS A 15 -3.01 -8.02 18.48
N HIS A 16 -2.52 -8.00 17.25
CA HIS A 16 -1.29 -8.67 16.85
C HIS A 16 -0.09 -7.71 16.74
N ASN A 17 -0.32 -6.40 16.89
CA ASN A 17 0.65 -5.34 16.62
C ASN A 17 1.19 -5.41 15.18
N LEU A 18 0.31 -5.73 14.23
CA LEU A 18 0.67 -5.82 12.82
C LEU A 18 0.80 -4.43 12.21
N THR A 19 1.94 -4.16 11.57
CA THR A 19 2.14 -2.99 10.71
C THR A 19 2.92 -3.39 9.48
N ILE A 20 2.46 -2.97 8.31
CA ILE A 20 3.09 -3.20 7.00
C ILE A 20 3.35 -1.83 6.39
N ALA A 21 4.62 -1.48 6.24
CA ALA A 21 5.06 -0.24 5.65
C ALA A 21 5.95 -0.51 4.43
N VAL A 22 5.96 0.39 3.46
CA VAL A 22 6.76 0.29 2.24
C VAL A 22 7.66 1.48 2.07
N GLU A 23 8.92 1.22 1.74
CA GLU A 23 9.84 2.23 1.24
C GLU A 23 9.74 2.24 -0.28
N ASN A 24 9.47 3.43 -0.84
CA ASN A 24 9.40 3.61 -2.28
C ASN A 24 10.66 4.31 -2.80
N GLU A 25 11.06 3.99 -4.02
CA GLU A 25 12.12 4.66 -4.76
C GLU A 25 11.66 5.03 -6.17
N ASP A 26 12.32 6.00 -6.79
CA ASP A 26 12.10 6.32 -8.19
C ASP A 26 12.79 5.25 -9.06
N CYS A 27 12.01 4.37 -9.70
CA CYS A 27 12.52 3.20 -10.42
C CYS A 27 12.76 3.44 -11.92
N VAL A 28 12.23 4.52 -12.50
CA VAL A 28 12.43 4.85 -13.92
C VAL A 28 12.78 6.33 -14.06
N GLU A 29 14.02 6.61 -14.47
CA GLU A 29 14.47 7.97 -14.73
C GLU A 29 13.59 8.66 -15.77
N GLY A 30 13.15 9.88 -15.47
CA GLY A 30 12.34 10.71 -16.36
C GLY A 30 10.83 10.42 -16.35
N LEU A 31 10.36 9.36 -15.69
CA LEU A 31 8.93 9.12 -15.45
C LEU A 31 8.54 9.50 -14.03
N ARG A 32 7.36 10.12 -13.88
CA ARG A 32 6.76 10.35 -12.56
C ARG A 32 6.11 9.05 -12.06
N GLY A 33 6.93 8.14 -11.54
CA GLY A 33 6.47 6.88 -10.96
C GLY A 33 7.48 6.38 -9.92
N SER A 34 6.97 5.77 -8.85
CA SER A 34 7.79 5.16 -7.81
C SER A 34 7.47 3.67 -7.71
N CYS A 35 8.47 2.86 -7.39
CA CYS A 35 8.33 1.43 -7.14
C CYS A 35 8.64 1.11 -5.68
N VAL A 36 8.12 -0.03 -5.20
CA VAL A 36 8.43 -0.53 -3.86
C VAL A 36 9.85 -1.06 -3.83
N LYS A 37 10.73 -0.40 -3.09
CA LYS A 37 12.12 -0.82 -2.86
C LYS A 37 12.18 -1.89 -1.76
N SER A 38 11.46 -1.66 -0.68
CA SER A 38 11.41 -2.56 0.47
C SER A 38 10.04 -2.55 1.14
N VAL A 39 9.69 -3.66 1.77
CA VAL A 39 8.54 -3.78 2.67
C VAL A 39 9.04 -4.15 4.05
N ILE A 40 8.56 -3.42 5.04
CA ILE A 40 8.87 -3.57 6.46
C ILE A 40 7.60 -4.07 7.14
N LEU A 41 7.67 -5.25 7.73
CA LEU A 41 6.57 -5.88 8.46
C LEU A 41 6.94 -5.98 9.93
N THR A 42 6.14 -5.34 10.78
CA THR A 42 6.21 -5.52 12.24
C THR A 42 5.08 -6.44 12.66
N TYR A 43 5.40 -7.47 13.43
CA TYR A 43 4.43 -8.40 14.02
C TYR A 43 4.89 -8.72 15.45
N HIS A 44 4.00 -8.51 16.42
CA HIS A 44 4.33 -8.48 17.85
C HIS A 44 5.47 -7.49 18.16
N ASN A 45 6.66 -7.99 18.49
CA ASN A 45 7.83 -7.21 18.90
C ASN A 45 9.01 -7.37 17.94
N ASN A 46 8.78 -7.96 16.78
CA ASN A 46 9.80 -8.33 15.82
C ASN A 46 9.52 -7.65 14.47
N THR A 47 10.60 -7.36 13.75
CA THR A 47 10.53 -6.69 12.45
C THR A 47 11.20 -7.54 11.39
N ALA A 48 10.46 -7.85 10.34
CA ALA A 48 10.97 -8.49 9.14
C ALA A 48 10.99 -7.47 7.99
N THR A 49 12.01 -7.53 7.15
CA THR A 49 12.10 -6.67 5.96
C THR A 49 12.38 -7.52 4.73
N LEU A 50 11.66 -7.27 3.64
CA LEU A 50 12.00 -7.77 2.31
C LEU A 50 12.47 -6.59 1.46
N SER A 51 13.67 -6.65 0.91
CA SER A 51 14.28 -5.58 0.11
C SER A 51 14.71 -6.08 -1.25
N ILE A 52 14.42 -5.34 -2.30
CA ILE A 52 14.91 -5.67 -3.65
C ILE A 52 16.39 -5.31 -3.71
N LEU A 53 17.19 -6.20 -4.30
CA LEU A 53 18.58 -5.97 -4.66
C LEU A 53 18.67 -5.85 -6.19
N PRO A 54 18.57 -4.64 -6.77
CA PRO A 54 18.46 -4.46 -8.23
C PRO A 54 19.61 -5.10 -9.01
N ASN A 55 20.83 -4.98 -8.47
CA ASN A 55 22.04 -5.52 -9.09
C ASN A 55 22.07 -7.06 -9.16
N LEU A 56 21.32 -7.73 -8.28
CA LEU A 56 21.28 -9.19 -8.18
C LEU A 56 19.96 -9.78 -8.72
N GLN A 57 19.01 -8.93 -9.11
CA GLN A 57 17.63 -9.31 -9.48
C GLN A 57 16.98 -10.26 -8.46
N SER A 58 17.27 -10.02 -7.17
CA SER A 58 16.83 -10.87 -6.06
C SER A 58 16.16 -10.04 -4.97
N VAL A 59 15.53 -10.73 -4.02
CA VAL A 59 14.93 -10.12 -2.83
C VAL A 59 15.68 -10.65 -1.62
N GLN A 60 16.21 -9.75 -0.80
CA GLN A 60 16.85 -10.06 0.46
C GLN A 60 15.83 -9.99 1.59
N ALA A 61 15.84 -11.00 2.47
CA ALA A 61 15.07 -11.00 3.69
C ALA A 61 15.96 -10.69 4.91
N THR A 62 15.42 -9.91 5.84
CA THR A 62 16.01 -9.73 7.17
C THR A 62 14.96 -9.95 8.25
N LEU A 63 15.43 -10.39 9.43
CA LEU A 63 14.64 -10.50 10.65
C LEU A 63 15.43 -9.84 11.78
N ASN A 64 14.84 -8.83 12.42
CA ASN A 64 15.47 -8.04 13.48
C ASN A 64 16.86 -7.52 13.08
N ASN A 65 16.96 -6.96 11.86
CA ASN A 65 18.19 -6.46 11.23
C ASN A 65 19.28 -7.50 10.92
N VAL A 66 18.97 -8.79 11.05
CA VAL A 66 19.86 -9.88 10.64
C VAL A 66 19.42 -10.42 9.28
N THR A 67 20.34 -10.50 8.32
CA THR A 67 20.07 -11.14 7.03
C THR A 67 19.87 -12.63 7.20
N ILE A 68 18.80 -13.16 6.62
CA ILE A 68 18.43 -14.57 6.68
C ILE A 68 18.29 -15.15 5.27
N GLU A 69 18.50 -16.46 5.15
CA GLU A 69 18.34 -17.20 3.89
C GLU A 69 17.10 -18.10 3.98
N PRO A 70 16.04 -17.85 3.18
CA PRO A 70 14.88 -18.75 3.13
C PRO A 70 15.25 -20.14 2.58
N PRO A 71 14.61 -21.23 3.05
CA PRO A 71 13.53 -21.25 4.02
C PRO A 71 14.02 -20.98 5.45
N TYR A 72 13.29 -20.14 6.17
CA TYR A 72 13.63 -19.74 7.54
C TYR A 72 12.35 -19.53 8.35
N GLU A 73 12.33 -19.94 9.62
CA GLU A 73 11.16 -19.76 10.48
C GLU A 73 11.59 -19.42 11.91
N GLU A 74 11.13 -18.27 12.43
CA GLU A 74 11.38 -17.83 13.79
C GLU A 74 10.38 -16.74 14.20
N TYR A 75 10.11 -16.60 15.49
CA TYR A 75 9.25 -15.54 16.05
C TYR A 75 7.86 -15.39 15.41
N GLY A 76 7.30 -16.48 14.87
CA GLY A 76 6.00 -16.48 14.18
C GLY A 76 6.04 -16.07 12.70
N PHE A 77 7.23 -15.78 12.16
CA PHE A 77 7.45 -15.53 10.74
C PHE A 77 7.96 -16.80 10.07
N ARG A 78 7.43 -17.11 8.89
CA ARG A 78 7.97 -18.12 7.99
C ARG A 78 8.32 -17.49 6.65
N PHE A 79 9.59 -17.59 6.27
CA PHE A 79 10.11 -17.08 5.00
C PHE A 79 10.27 -18.23 4.03
N GLU A 80 9.76 -18.06 2.82
CA GLU A 80 9.94 -18.96 1.70
C GLU A 80 10.40 -18.15 0.49
N THR A 81 11.19 -18.78 -0.39
CA THR A 81 11.64 -18.12 -1.62
C THR A 81 11.39 -19.01 -2.82
N THR A 82 11.03 -18.36 -3.93
CA THR A 82 11.18 -18.91 -5.27
C THR A 82 12.41 -18.27 -5.92
N THR A 83 12.63 -18.44 -7.22
CA THR A 83 13.76 -17.83 -7.92
C THR A 83 13.74 -16.29 -7.87
N TYR A 84 12.57 -15.66 -7.85
CA TYR A 84 12.44 -14.19 -7.98
C TYR A 84 11.56 -13.54 -6.93
N THR A 85 10.88 -14.32 -6.08
CA THR A 85 9.92 -13.82 -5.09
C THR A 85 10.22 -14.42 -3.73
N VAL A 86 10.27 -13.56 -2.71
CA VAL A 86 10.28 -13.98 -1.31
C VAL A 86 8.90 -13.74 -0.71
N SER A 87 8.38 -14.76 -0.03
CA SER A 87 7.12 -14.73 0.69
C SER A 87 7.38 -14.83 2.18
N LEU A 88 6.79 -13.91 2.94
CA LEU A 88 6.78 -13.85 4.39
C LEU A 88 5.38 -14.21 4.88
N TYR A 89 5.24 -15.39 5.47
CA TYR A 89 4.00 -15.88 6.06
C TYR A 89 3.96 -15.60 7.56
N LEU A 90 2.76 -15.34 8.06
CA LEU A 90 2.41 -15.26 9.47
C LEU A 90 1.38 -16.36 9.73
N PRO A 91 1.82 -17.62 9.97
CA PRO A 91 0.93 -18.78 9.96
C PRO A 91 -0.20 -18.70 10.99
N GLU A 92 0.08 -18.13 12.17
CA GLU A 92 -0.89 -17.97 13.26
C GLU A 92 -2.12 -17.14 12.83
N ILE A 93 -1.89 -16.08 12.07
CA ILE A 93 -2.94 -15.16 11.59
C ILE A 93 -3.29 -15.36 10.11
N ARG A 94 -2.84 -16.49 9.53
CA ARG A 94 -3.11 -16.93 8.14
C ARG A 94 -2.91 -15.83 7.09
N SER A 95 -1.94 -14.97 7.31
CA SER A 95 -1.66 -13.79 6.49
C SER A 95 -0.27 -13.90 5.88
N PHE A 96 -0.03 -13.20 4.78
CA PHE A 96 1.30 -13.18 4.17
C PHE A 96 1.56 -11.88 3.41
N VAL A 97 2.85 -11.59 3.24
CA VAL A 97 3.36 -10.55 2.36
C VAL A 97 4.38 -11.16 1.42
N SER A 98 4.34 -10.83 0.13
CA SER A 98 5.39 -11.25 -0.80
C SER A 98 5.88 -10.09 -1.64
N LEU A 99 7.18 -10.13 -1.96
CA LEU A 99 7.84 -9.16 -2.80
C LEU A 99 8.62 -9.89 -3.88
N SER A 100 8.43 -9.49 -5.14
CA SER A 100 9.23 -9.97 -6.27
C SER A 100 10.33 -8.97 -6.63
N SER A 101 11.40 -9.48 -7.25
CA SER A 101 12.46 -8.63 -7.81
C SER A 101 12.00 -7.75 -8.99
N SER A 102 10.76 -7.95 -9.48
CA SER A 102 10.07 -7.09 -10.45
C SER A 102 9.14 -6.07 -9.79
N TYR A 103 9.38 -5.71 -8.53
CA TYR A 103 8.62 -4.71 -7.77
C TYR A 103 7.14 -5.06 -7.50
N ILE A 104 6.74 -6.33 -7.63
CA ILE A 104 5.37 -6.76 -7.32
C ILE A 104 5.27 -7.06 -5.83
N LEU A 105 4.48 -6.26 -5.13
CA LEU A 105 4.12 -6.45 -3.73
C LEU A 105 2.71 -7.05 -3.62
N VAL A 106 2.57 -8.12 -2.85
CA VAL A 106 1.26 -8.68 -2.47
C VAL A 106 1.14 -8.65 -0.97
N VAL A 107 0.01 -8.14 -0.47
CA VAL A 107 -0.37 -8.19 0.94
C VAL A 107 -1.68 -8.95 1.04
N ASN A 108 -1.70 -10.01 1.84
CA ASN A 108 -2.89 -10.81 2.10
C ASN A 108 -3.13 -10.88 3.60
N LEU A 109 -4.33 -10.46 4.01
CA LEU A 109 -4.76 -10.45 5.40
C LEU A 109 -6.02 -11.30 5.54
N ALA A 110 -6.04 -12.17 6.54
CA ALA A 110 -7.16 -13.07 6.76
C ALA A 110 -8.32 -12.33 7.47
N MET A 111 -9.53 -12.42 6.87
CA MET A 111 -10.69 -11.62 7.32
C MET A 111 -11.09 -11.90 8.77
N GLU A 112 -10.96 -13.14 9.24
CA GLU A 112 -11.29 -13.51 10.62
C GLU A 112 -10.46 -12.75 11.67
N HIS A 113 -9.25 -12.31 11.30
CA HIS A 113 -8.39 -11.50 12.16
C HIS A 113 -8.56 -10.00 11.90
N PHE A 114 -8.75 -9.59 10.63
CA PHE A 114 -8.57 -8.20 10.20
C PHE A 114 -9.82 -7.48 9.69
N PHE A 115 -10.98 -8.14 9.55
CA PHE A 115 -12.20 -7.51 9.07
C PHE A 115 -12.59 -6.29 9.92
N ASN A 116 -12.72 -5.12 9.28
CA ASN A 116 -13.01 -3.84 9.95
C ASN A 116 -12.04 -3.50 11.10
N LYS A 117 -10.78 -3.94 11.01
CA LYS A 117 -9.76 -3.72 12.06
C LYS A 117 -8.47 -3.11 11.56
N THR A 118 -8.36 -2.84 10.26
CA THR A 118 -7.17 -2.20 9.68
C THR A 118 -7.44 -0.73 9.35
N GLN A 119 -6.35 0.01 9.21
CA GLN A 119 -6.30 1.33 8.58
C GLN A 119 -4.96 1.48 7.83
N GLY A 120 -4.87 2.39 6.89
CA GLY A 120 -3.67 2.58 6.06
C GLY A 120 -4.01 3.01 4.64
N GLN A 121 -3.00 3.06 3.77
CA GLN A 121 -3.23 3.33 2.34
C GLN A 121 -4.08 2.24 1.66
N CYS A 122 -4.07 1.00 2.17
CA CYS A 122 -4.95 -0.08 1.69
C CYS A 122 -6.37 -0.01 2.28
N GLY A 123 -6.68 0.99 3.11
CA GLY A 123 -8.01 1.16 3.67
C GLY A 123 -8.35 0.22 4.83
N VAL A 124 -9.64 -0.07 4.95
CA VAL A 124 -10.21 -0.93 5.98
C VAL A 124 -10.57 -2.27 5.35
N CYS A 125 -9.94 -3.35 5.82
CA CYS A 125 -10.11 -4.70 5.31
C CYS A 125 -11.59 -5.11 5.33
N GLY A 126 -12.13 -5.41 4.14
CA GLY A 126 -13.51 -5.83 3.93
C GLY A 126 -14.57 -4.74 4.04
N VAL A 127 -14.19 -3.46 4.15
CA VAL A 127 -15.15 -2.35 4.33
C VAL A 127 -15.02 -1.28 3.25
N GLY A 128 -13.84 -0.69 3.05
CA GLY A 128 -13.70 0.42 2.10
C GLY A 128 -12.30 1.01 2.03
N SER A 129 -12.12 1.89 1.05
CA SER A 129 -10.86 2.56 0.76
C SER A 129 -10.80 3.96 1.39
N CYS A 130 -9.63 4.61 1.34
CA CYS A 130 -9.48 6.04 1.66
C CYS A 130 -9.83 6.41 3.12
N ILE A 131 -9.18 5.75 4.07
CA ILE A 131 -9.27 6.07 5.50
C ILE A 131 -8.17 7.07 5.91
N ARG A 132 -8.50 8.04 6.76
CA ARG A 132 -7.50 8.89 7.43
C ARG A 132 -7.01 8.23 8.72
N LYS A 133 -5.79 8.60 9.16
CA LYS A 133 -5.33 8.28 10.52
C LYS A 133 -6.39 8.70 11.54
N GLY A 134 -6.78 7.77 12.40
CA GLY A 134 -7.84 7.99 13.40
C GLY A 134 -9.21 7.47 13.00
N GLY A 135 -9.38 6.88 11.82
CA GLY A 135 -10.57 6.10 11.49
C GLY A 135 -11.64 6.78 10.64
N GLN A 136 -11.43 8.05 10.24
CA GLN A 136 -12.39 8.75 9.39
C GLN A 136 -12.32 8.21 7.96
N MET A 137 -13.42 7.66 7.47
CA MET A 137 -13.59 7.26 6.07
C MET A 137 -13.90 8.49 5.21
N GLU A 138 -13.22 8.59 4.08
CA GLU A 138 -13.50 9.59 3.04
C GLU A 138 -14.06 8.89 1.80
N ASP A 139 -14.58 9.67 0.86
CA ASP A 139 -14.99 9.18 -0.45
C ASP A 139 -13.81 8.62 -1.26
N ASP A 140 -14.09 7.64 -2.13
CA ASP A 140 -13.07 6.97 -2.96
C ASP A 140 -12.26 7.95 -3.84
N SER A 141 -12.90 9.04 -4.27
CA SER A 141 -12.23 10.11 -5.03
C SER A 141 -11.15 10.86 -4.24
N CYS A 142 -11.11 10.71 -2.91
CA CYS A 142 -10.17 11.39 -2.03
C CYS A 142 -8.96 10.54 -1.61
N CYS A 143 -8.82 9.30 -2.10
CA CYS A 143 -7.73 8.40 -1.72
C CYS A 143 -6.33 9.03 -1.83
N GLU A 144 -6.06 9.75 -2.92
CA GLU A 144 -4.79 10.48 -3.12
C GLU A 144 -4.48 11.43 -1.95
N LYS A 145 -5.50 12.13 -1.43
CA LYS A 145 -5.31 13.09 -0.34
C LYS A 145 -5.15 12.40 1.01
N THR A 146 -5.89 11.30 1.23
CA THR A 146 -5.73 10.49 2.45
C THR A 146 -4.36 9.82 2.50
N ALA A 147 -3.78 9.45 1.35
CA ALA A 147 -2.48 8.78 1.24
C ALA A 147 -1.33 9.61 1.84
N TYR A 148 -1.37 10.94 1.74
CA TYR A 148 -0.35 11.84 2.32
C TYR A 148 -0.27 11.76 3.85
N GLY A 149 -1.33 11.32 4.53
CA GLY A 149 -1.35 11.15 5.98
C GLY A 149 -0.65 9.90 6.47
N TRP A 150 -0.37 8.94 5.58
CA TRP A 150 0.14 7.61 5.90
C TRP A 150 1.67 7.50 5.85
N VAL A 151 2.40 8.61 5.98
CA VAL A 151 3.86 8.57 6.10
C VAL A 151 4.25 7.91 7.42
N TYR A 152 5.18 6.95 7.35
CA TYR A 152 5.85 6.35 8.50
C TYR A 152 6.95 7.32 8.96
N GLU A 153 6.89 7.73 10.23
CA GLU A 153 7.83 8.71 10.74
C GLU A 153 9.20 8.08 10.92
N ASN A 154 10.14 8.47 10.06
CA ASN A 154 11.54 8.16 10.22
C ASN A 154 12.31 9.44 10.58
N PRO A 155 12.81 9.58 11.83
CA PRO A 155 13.59 10.75 12.24
C PRO A 155 14.84 10.99 11.38
N LEU A 156 15.35 9.96 10.70
CA LEU A 156 16.52 10.04 9.82
C LEU A 156 16.19 10.64 8.44
N ILE A 157 14.90 10.69 8.07
CA ILE A 157 14.43 11.23 6.79
C ILE A 157 13.37 12.32 7.05
N PRO A 158 13.75 13.45 7.66
CA PRO A 158 12.82 14.50 8.06
C PRO A 158 12.12 15.17 6.86
N ALA A 159 12.69 15.06 5.66
CA ALA A 159 12.07 15.55 4.43
C ALA A 159 10.68 14.92 4.14
N CYS A 160 10.43 13.72 4.67
CA CYS A 160 9.13 13.04 4.57
C CYS A 160 8.10 13.55 5.58
N ALA A 161 8.53 14.27 6.63
CA ALA A 161 7.64 14.95 7.57
C ALA A 161 7.12 16.26 6.96
N SER A 162 6.38 16.16 5.85
CA SER A 162 5.77 17.32 5.23
C SER A 162 4.65 17.90 6.12
N PRO A 163 4.46 19.24 6.14
CA PRO A 163 3.44 19.89 6.98
C PRO A 163 1.99 19.71 6.49
N SER A 164 1.77 19.14 5.30
CA SER A 164 0.44 19.01 4.69
C SER A 164 -0.12 17.58 4.79
N ARG A 165 0.08 16.88 5.90
CA ARG A 165 -0.48 15.51 6.13
C ARG A 165 -2.01 15.47 6.14
N SER A 166 -2.65 16.62 6.33
CA SER A 166 -4.10 16.78 6.29
C SER A 166 -4.49 17.67 5.11
N VAL A 167 -4.40 17.12 3.90
CA VAL A 167 -4.98 17.77 2.72
C VAL A 167 -6.51 17.57 2.76
N PRO A 168 -7.31 18.64 2.68
CA PRO A 168 -8.77 18.52 2.62
C PRO A 168 -9.22 17.77 1.37
N CYS A 169 -10.25 16.96 1.50
CA CYS A 169 -11.00 16.48 0.34
C CYS A 169 -11.78 17.68 -0.21
N LEU A 170 -11.55 18.03 -1.48
CA LEU A 170 -12.45 18.94 -2.17
C LEU A 170 -13.66 18.14 -2.57
N PHE A 171 -14.77 18.29 -1.85
CA PHE A 171 -16.04 17.87 -2.39
C PHE A 171 -16.32 18.74 -3.62
N PRO A 172 -16.88 18.18 -4.70
CA PRO A 172 -17.43 19.02 -5.75
C PRO A 172 -18.41 19.96 -5.05
N THR A 173 -18.10 21.25 -5.04
CA THR A 173 -19.09 22.27 -4.70
C THR A 173 -20.29 21.92 -5.53
N THR A 174 -21.45 21.75 -4.91
CA THR A 174 -22.71 21.62 -5.64
C THR A 174 -22.89 22.92 -6.41
N VAL A 175 -22.29 23.01 -7.60
CA VAL A 175 -22.56 24.07 -8.55
C VAL A 175 -24.02 23.82 -8.88
N SER A 176 -24.89 24.65 -8.32
CA SER A 176 -26.28 24.73 -8.75
C SER A 176 -26.26 24.68 -10.28
N PRO A 177 -26.96 23.72 -10.91
CA PRO A 177 -26.82 23.53 -12.34
C PRO A 177 -27.07 24.87 -13.05
N PRO A 178 -26.15 25.35 -13.91
CA PRO A 178 -26.52 26.38 -14.85
C PRO A 178 -27.65 25.76 -15.70
N MET A 179 -28.80 26.42 -15.77
CA MET A 179 -29.82 26.09 -16.78
C MET A 179 -29.13 26.18 -18.14
N THR A 180 -28.68 25.04 -18.66
CA THR A 180 -28.03 24.95 -19.96
C THR A 180 -28.92 24.07 -20.81
N THR A 181 -29.50 24.70 -21.82
CA THR A 181 -30.30 24.11 -22.89
C THR A 181 -29.62 22.87 -23.44
N VAL A 182 -30.36 21.76 -23.52
CA VAL A 182 -29.93 20.49 -24.09
C VAL A 182 -29.53 20.72 -25.56
N SER A 183 -28.23 20.76 -25.82
CA SER A 183 -27.69 20.56 -27.17
C SER A 183 -27.45 19.07 -27.32
N THR A 184 -28.26 18.43 -28.15
CA THR A 184 -28.12 17.03 -28.54
C THR A 184 -26.77 16.81 -29.22
N CYS A 185 -25.93 15.95 -28.64
CA CYS A 185 -24.75 15.43 -29.32
C CYS A 185 -25.17 14.55 -30.51
N PRO A 186 -24.64 14.76 -31.72
CA PRO A 186 -24.90 13.86 -32.84
C PRO A 186 -24.23 12.51 -32.58
N ALA A 187 -24.96 11.44 -32.90
CA ALA A 187 -24.47 10.07 -32.76
C ALA A 187 -23.17 9.88 -33.56
N SER A 188 -22.11 9.46 -32.86
CA SER A 188 -20.84 9.09 -33.47
C SER A 188 -20.91 7.63 -33.92
N SER A 189 -20.51 7.36 -35.17
CA SER A 189 -20.48 6.04 -35.81
C SER A 189 -19.50 5.05 -35.17
N LEU A 190 -18.77 5.42 -34.11
CA LEU A 190 -17.89 4.51 -33.38
C LEU A 190 -18.63 3.52 -32.47
N CYS A 191 -19.92 3.73 -32.18
CA CYS A 191 -20.70 2.84 -31.31
C CYS A 191 -21.10 1.53 -32.00
N GLU A 192 -21.11 1.47 -33.34
CA GLU A 192 -21.44 0.25 -34.09
C GLU A 192 -20.27 -0.75 -34.17
N LEU A 193 -19.06 -0.38 -33.72
CA LEU A 193 -17.88 -1.26 -33.83
C LEU A 193 -17.78 -2.30 -32.69
N LEU A 194 -18.65 -2.22 -31.68
CA LEU A 194 -18.65 -3.10 -30.50
C LEU A 194 -19.76 -4.16 -30.53
N ASP A 195 -20.66 -4.12 -31.51
CA ASP A 195 -21.59 -5.21 -31.78
C ASP A 195 -20.94 -6.19 -32.77
N HIS A 196 -20.38 -7.26 -32.23
CA HIS A 196 -20.04 -8.46 -32.99
C HIS A 196 -21.09 -9.55 -32.66
N PRO A 197 -21.55 -10.35 -33.65
CA PRO A 197 -22.54 -11.41 -33.45
C PRO A 197 -22.05 -12.58 -32.58
#